data_AF-A0A960MIE7-F1
#
_entry.id   AF-A0A960MIE7-F1
#
_cell.length_a   1.000
_cell.length_b   1.000
_cell.length_c   1.000
_cell.angle_alpha   90.00
_cell.angle_beta   90.00
_cell.angle_gamma   90.00
#
_symmetry.space_group_name_H-M   'P 1'
#
loop_
_entity.id
_entity.type
_entity.pdbx_description
1 polymer ?
#
loop_
_entity_poly.entity_id
_entity_poly.type
_entity_poly.pdbx_seq_one_letter_code
_entity_poly.pdbx_strand_id
1 'polypeptide(L)'
;MSTQPSPAIRTTTVGSYAQIDWLLSGAATEQAVIDATSVVIGTQRRAGIDLPTDGELYRFDPNHPDTNGMIEFFTRQLGGID
;
A
#
# COMPACT_ATOMS: atom_id res chain seq x y z
N MET A 1 22.78 -12.98 -18.83
CA MET A 1 22.55 -12.08 -17.68
C MET A 1 23.18 -12.73 -16.46
N SER A 2 24.20 -12.10 -15.90
CA SER A 2 24.87 -12.55 -14.68
C SER A 2 23.92 -12.34 -13.50
N THR A 3 23.53 -13.42 -12.83
CA THR A 3 22.79 -13.36 -11.56
C THR A 3 23.72 -12.78 -10.50
N GLN A 4 23.53 -11.51 -10.16
CA GLN A 4 24.18 -10.94 -8.98
C GLN A 4 23.75 -11.73 -7.74
N PRO A 5 24.67 -12.13 -6.86
CA PRO A 5 24.30 -12.80 -5.62
C PRO A 5 23.41 -11.88 -4.79
N SER A 6 22.33 -12.43 -4.22
CA SER A 6 21.45 -11.66 -3.34
C SER A 6 22.22 -11.15 -2.12
N PRO A 7 21.93 -9.93 -1.64
CA PRO A 7 22.54 -9.41 -0.41
C PRO A 7 22.31 -10.34 0.79
N ALA A 8 23.24 -10.35 1.73
CA ALA A 8 23.12 -11.10 2.98
C ALA A 8 21.97 -10.58 3.87
N ILE A 9 21.69 -9.27 3.82
CA ILE A 9 20.57 -8.60 4.49
C ILE A 9 19.67 -8.02 3.41
N ARG A 10 18.38 -8.40 3.44
CA ARG A 10 17.36 -7.86 2.53
C ARG A 10 16.53 -6.78 3.22
N THR A 11 16.19 -5.75 2.47
CA THR A 11 15.40 -4.61 2.88
C THR A 11 13.93 -4.77 2.48
N THR A 12 13.04 -4.30 3.35
CA THR A 12 11.59 -4.27 3.13
C THR A 12 11.01 -3.08 3.88
N THR A 13 9.76 -2.75 3.61
CA THR A 13 8.97 -1.83 4.44
C THR A 13 7.90 -2.60 5.23
N VAL A 14 7.18 -1.91 6.11
CA VAL A 14 6.23 -2.52 7.06
C VAL A 14 4.80 -2.65 6.53
N GLY A 15 4.50 -2.10 5.34
CA GLY A 15 3.16 -2.16 4.76
C GLY A 15 2.76 -0.81 4.17
N SER A 16 2.02 -0.02 4.96
CA SER A 16 1.45 1.28 4.60
C SER A 16 2.44 2.25 3.95
N TYR A 17 1.98 2.93 2.90
CA TYR A 17 2.68 4.03 2.25
C TYR A 17 1.99 5.37 2.54
N ALA A 18 2.70 6.48 2.32
CA ALA A 18 2.14 7.81 2.47
C ALA A 18 0.91 8.01 1.55
N GLN A 19 -0.02 8.85 2.00
CA GLN A 19 -1.16 9.26 1.21
C GLN A 19 -0.74 9.89 -0.12
N ILE A 20 -1.54 9.67 -1.16
CA ILE A 20 -1.28 10.16 -2.52
C ILE A 20 -2.42 11.08 -2.92
N ASP A 21 -2.12 12.38 -3.08
CA ASP A 21 -3.12 13.44 -3.27
C ASP A 21 -4.13 13.14 -4.39
N TRP A 22 -3.66 12.65 -5.53
CA TRP A 22 -4.53 12.38 -6.68
C TRP A 22 -5.43 11.16 -6.48
N LEU A 23 -5.04 10.20 -5.62
CA LEU A 23 -5.91 9.08 -5.23
C LEU A 23 -7.02 9.57 -4.28
N LEU A 24 -6.67 10.48 -3.36
CA LEU A 24 -7.58 11.03 -2.36
C LEU A 24 -8.54 12.09 -2.92
N SER A 25 -8.16 12.77 -4.00
CA SER A 25 -8.96 13.86 -4.60
C SER A 25 -10.18 13.39 -5.42
N GLY A 26 -10.67 12.16 -5.19
CA GLY A 26 -11.88 11.63 -5.81
C GLY A 26 -11.64 10.69 -7.00
N ALA A 27 -10.40 10.27 -7.23
CA ALA A 27 -10.09 9.29 -8.27
C ALA A 27 -10.19 7.83 -7.80
N ALA A 28 -10.75 7.54 -6.61
CA ALA A 28 -10.77 6.22 -5.94
C ALA A 28 -11.61 5.15 -6.67
N THR A 29 -11.21 4.87 -7.91
CA THR A 29 -11.63 3.75 -8.73
C THR A 29 -10.64 2.61 -8.53
N GLU A 30 -11.05 1.38 -8.84
CA GLU A 30 -10.16 0.22 -8.83
C GLU A 30 -8.89 0.45 -9.68
N GLN A 31 -9.05 1.09 -10.85
CA GLN A 31 -7.91 1.42 -11.72
C GLN A 31 -6.94 2.39 -11.05
N ALA A 32 -7.43 3.44 -10.40
CA ALA A 32 -6.54 4.39 -9.71
C ALA A 32 -5.79 3.74 -8.54
N VAL A 33 -6.40 2.79 -7.84
CA VAL A 33 -5.72 2.00 -6.80
C VAL A 33 -4.59 1.15 -7.41
N ILE A 34 -4.84 0.50 -8.55
CA ILE A 34 -3.83 -0.27 -9.28
C ILE A 34 -2.67 0.63 -9.73
N ASP A 35 -2.99 1.80 -10.28
CA ASP A 35 -2.01 2.78 -10.73
C ASP A 35 -1.17 3.29 -9.55
N ALA A 36 -1.81 3.58 -8.42
CA ALA A 36 -1.16 4.08 -7.22
C ALA A 36 -0.23 3.01 -6.61
N THR A 37 -0.70 1.77 -6.55
CA THR A 37 0.09 0.61 -6.10
C THR A 37 1.32 0.42 -7.00
N SER A 38 1.16 0.59 -8.31
CA SER A 38 2.28 0.52 -9.27
C SER A 38 3.31 1.62 -9.04
N VAL A 39 2.88 2.84 -8.69
CA VAL A 39 3.76 3.94 -8.30
C VAL A 39 4.54 3.61 -7.03
N VAL A 40 3.87 3.07 -6.01
CA VAL A 40 4.50 2.67 -4.72
C VAL A 40 5.57 1.61 -4.95
N ILE A 41 5.22 0.51 -5.61
CA ILE A 41 6.15 -0.60 -5.91
C ILE A 41 7.33 -0.09 -6.77
N GLY A 42 7.04 0.70 -7.81
CA GLY A 42 8.08 1.28 -8.67
C GLY A 42 9.04 2.20 -7.91
N THR A 43 8.52 2.98 -6.96
CA THR A 43 9.33 3.86 -6.11
C THR A 43 10.23 3.07 -5.17
N GLN A 44 9.69 2.05 -4.49
CA GLN A 44 10.47 1.16 -3.62
C GLN A 44 11.58 0.43 -4.40
N ARG A 45 11.28 -0.07 -5.61
CA ARG A 45 12.29 -0.69 -6.49
C ARG A 45 13.39 0.28 -6.91
N ARG A 46 13.05 1.51 -7.30
CA ARG A 46 14.04 2.55 -7.64
C ARG A 46 14.89 2.94 -6.43
N ALA A 47 14.35 2.84 -5.23
CA ALA A 47 15.07 3.06 -3.97
C ALA A 47 15.94 1.87 -3.53
N GLY A 48 15.91 0.74 -4.25
CA GLY A 48 16.69 -0.46 -3.93
C GLY A 48 16.07 -1.35 -2.84
N ILE A 49 14.77 -1.22 -2.55
CA ILE A 49 14.08 -2.14 -1.64
C ILE A 49 13.98 -3.53 -2.26
N ASP A 50 14.48 -4.55 -1.56
CA ASP A 50 14.56 -5.93 -2.05
C ASP A 50 13.18 -6.61 -2.12
N LEU A 51 12.32 -6.34 -1.13
CA LEU A 51 10.94 -6.83 -1.07
C LEU A 51 9.97 -5.66 -0.92
N PRO A 52 9.43 -5.11 -2.03
CA PRO A 52 8.47 -4.03 -1.98
C PRO A 52 7.12 -4.45 -1.38
N THR A 53 6.44 -3.51 -0.73
CA THR A 53 5.04 -3.63 -0.29
C THR A 53 4.10 -2.90 -1.25
N ASP A 54 2.80 -3.20 -1.15
CA ASP A 54 1.73 -2.57 -1.95
C ASP A 54 1.33 -1.18 -1.44
N GLY A 55 1.67 -0.83 -0.20
CA GLY A 55 1.37 0.46 0.42
C GLY A 55 0.00 0.56 1.07
N GLU A 56 -0.82 -0.50 1.04
CA GLU A 56 -2.13 -0.59 1.71
C GLU A 56 -3.13 0.54 1.38
N LEU A 57 -2.95 1.21 0.24
CA LEU A 57 -3.71 2.41 -0.16
C LEU A 57 -5.22 2.18 -0.28
N TYR A 58 -5.64 0.94 -0.55
CA TYR A 58 -7.05 0.54 -0.65
C TYR A 58 -7.75 0.36 0.71
N ARG A 59 -6.99 0.40 1.82
CA ARG A 59 -7.55 0.32 3.18
C ARG A 59 -7.82 1.70 3.77
N PHE A 60 -7.29 2.75 3.16
CA PHE A 60 -7.43 4.11 3.67
C PHE A 60 -8.86 4.63 3.47
N ASP A 61 -9.51 4.99 4.57
CA ASP A 61 -10.78 5.70 4.59
C ASP A 61 -10.68 6.95 5.48
N PRO A 62 -10.71 8.17 4.90
CA PRO A 62 -10.63 9.41 5.67
C PRO A 62 -11.86 9.66 6.55
N ASN A 63 -12.96 8.92 6.37
CA ASN A 63 -14.14 9.04 7.22
C ASN A 63 -14.01 8.30 8.57
N HIS A 64 -12.93 7.54 8.76
CA HIS A 64 -12.64 6.79 9.99
C HIS A 64 -11.36 7.32 10.64
N PRO A 65 -11.41 8.46 11.37
CA PRO A 65 -10.21 9.20 11.77
C PRO A 65 -9.32 8.49 12.80
N ASP A 66 -9.87 7.58 13.59
CA ASP A 66 -9.12 6.89 14.65
C ASP A 66 -8.15 5.83 14.09
N THR A 67 -8.51 5.22 12.98
CA THR A 67 -7.83 4.05 12.38
C THR A 67 -7.48 4.25 10.91
N ASN A 68 -7.97 5.34 10.30
CA ASN A 68 -7.94 5.62 8.87
C ASN A 68 -8.50 4.46 8.01
N GLY A 69 -9.47 3.70 8.51
CA GLY A 69 -10.10 2.60 7.77
C GLY A 69 -9.33 1.27 7.80
N MET A 70 -8.15 1.23 8.44
CA MET A 70 -7.27 0.05 8.42
C MET A 70 -7.90 -1.19 9.07
N ILE A 71 -8.72 -1.00 10.10
CA ILE A 71 -9.42 -2.09 10.80
C ILE A 71 -10.72 -2.42 10.09
N GLU A 72 -11.44 -1.38 9.68
CA GLU A 72 -12.76 -1.41 9.05
C GLU A 72 -12.72 -2.12 7.71
N PHE A 73 -11.61 -2.02 7.00
CA PHE A 73 -11.36 -2.81 5.81
C PHE A 73 -11.64 -4.30 6.02
N PHE A 74 -11.25 -4.83 7.19
CA PHE A 74 -11.45 -6.22 7.58
C PHE A 74 -12.80 -6.45 8.28
N THR A 75 -13.15 -5.63 9.28
CA THR A 75 -14.34 -5.89 10.11
C THR A 75 -15.64 -5.78 9.33
N ARG A 76 -15.72 -4.90 8.30
CA ARG A 76 -16.92 -4.78 7.44
C ARG A 76 -17.29 -6.07 6.70
N GLN A 77 -16.37 -7.03 6.58
CA GLN A 77 -16.59 -8.32 5.93
C GLN A 77 -17.04 -9.41 6.91
N LEU A 78 -17.02 -9.11 8.21
CA LEU A 78 -17.33 -10.04 9.29
C LEU A 78 -18.69 -9.69 9.91
N GLY A 79 -19.55 -10.70 10.10
CA GLY A 79 -20.82 -10.50 10.81
C GLY A 79 -20.63 -10.42 12.32
N GLY A 80 -21.41 -9.57 12.99
CA GLY A 80 -21.43 -9.47 14.45
C GLY A 80 -20.32 -8.61 15.07
N ILE A 81 -19.71 -7.73 14.28
CA ILE A 81 -18.78 -6.70 14.74
C ILE A 81 -19.43 -5.34 14.42
N ASP A 82 -19.77 -4.58 15.47
CA ASP A 82 -20.33 -3.23 15.39
C ASP A 82 -19.30 -2.18 15.84
#